data_AF-A0A1H6ID51-F1
#
_entry.id   AF-A0A1H6ID51-F1
#
_cell.length_a   1.000
_cell.length_b   1.000
_cell.length_c   1.000
_cell.angle_alpha   90.00
_cell.angle_beta   90.00
_cell.angle_gamma   90.00
#
_symmetry.space_group_name_H-M   'P 1'
#
loop_
_entity.id
_entity.type
_entity.pdbx_description
1 polymer ?
#
loop_
_entity_poly.entity_id
_entity_poly.type
_entity_poly.pdbx_seq_one_letter_code
_entity_poly.pdbx_strand_id
1 'polypeptide(L)'
;MYCQKCGSMYDDGQPCCPYCKTPRAGVNNSQFHGLMPPLDRNGMPCYDPGDTPAETGIIILSLLVPLVGIIFGCICLKNNEKRAGNAYLIAAAARYIILLFLVFAFVFHFFSFFTFFL
;
A
#
# COMPACT_ATOMS: atom_id res chain seq x y z
N MET A 1 -19.50 -19.84 20.32
CA MET A 1 -19.33 -18.35 20.29
C MET A 1 -20.15 -17.70 19.19
N TYR A 2 -20.34 -16.37 19.24
CA TYR A 2 -20.97 -15.59 18.17
C TYR A 2 -19.92 -14.86 17.33
N CYS A 3 -20.13 -14.79 16.01
CA CYS A 3 -19.28 -13.99 15.14
C CYS A 3 -19.63 -12.49 15.24
N GLN A 4 -18.65 -11.65 15.58
CA GLN A 4 -18.85 -10.20 15.67
C GLN A 4 -19.18 -9.52 14.33
N LYS A 5 -18.84 -10.14 13.19
CA LYS A 5 -19.09 -9.58 11.85
C LYS A 5 -20.47 -9.96 11.30
N CYS A 6 -20.85 -11.24 11.41
CA CYS A 6 -22.10 -11.74 10.79
C CYS A 6 -23.18 -12.20 11.78
N GLY A 7 -22.91 -12.19 13.09
CA GLY A 7 -23.88 -12.56 14.14
C GLY A 7 -24.19 -14.06 14.24
N SER A 8 -23.65 -14.89 13.35
CA SER A 8 -23.86 -16.34 13.39
C SER A 8 -23.21 -16.99 14.62
N MET A 9 -23.87 -18.01 15.17
CA MET A 9 -23.28 -18.89 16.18
C MET A 9 -22.40 -19.95 15.50
N TYR A 10 -21.21 -20.19 16.06
CA TYR A 10 -20.31 -21.26 15.63
C TYR A 10 -19.46 -21.80 16.78
N ASP A 11 -18.83 -22.93 16.54
CA ASP A 11 -18.13 -23.73 17.56
C ASP A 11 -16.80 -23.10 18.01
N ASP A 12 -16.49 -23.21 19.31
CA ASP A 12 -15.36 -22.54 19.97
C ASP A 12 -13.99 -23.09 19.55
N GLY A 13 -13.96 -24.27 18.92
CA GLY A 13 -12.75 -24.90 18.40
C GLY A 13 -12.33 -24.41 17.02
N GLN A 14 -13.13 -23.58 16.34
CA GLN A 14 -12.81 -23.13 14.98
C GLN A 14 -12.02 -21.81 15.00
N PRO A 15 -10.90 -21.72 14.25
CA PRO A 15 -10.10 -20.50 14.18
C PRO A 15 -10.86 -19.35 13.51
N CYS A 16 -11.89 -19.67 12.71
CA CYS A 16 -12.55 -18.75 11.80
C CYS A 16 -14.05 -19.03 11.73
N CYS A 17 -14.84 -18.00 11.45
CA CYS A 17 -16.27 -18.17 11.27
C CYS A 17 -16.55 -18.94 9.96
N PRO A 18 -17.33 -20.05 9.99
CA PRO A 18 -17.60 -20.83 8.79
C PRO A 18 -18.46 -20.10 7.76
N TYR A 19 -19.20 -19.06 8.19
CA TYR A 19 -20.17 -18.35 7.35
C TYR A 19 -19.58 -17.12 6.66
N CYS A 20 -18.82 -16.29 7.39
CA CYS A 20 -18.26 -15.04 6.86
C CYS A 20 -16.73 -15.03 6.80
N LYS A 21 -16.10 -16.18 7.06
CA LYS A 21 -14.65 -16.43 7.05
C LYS A 21 -13.81 -15.52 7.96
N THR A 22 -14.44 -14.67 8.76
CA THR A 22 -13.75 -13.73 9.64
C THR A 22 -13.03 -14.48 10.75
N PRO A 23 -11.77 -14.10 11.08
CA PRO A 23 -11.02 -14.76 12.14
C PRO A 23 -11.68 -14.49 13.49
N ARG A 24 -11.50 -15.41 14.42
CA ARG A 24 -12.05 -15.30 15.79
C ARG A 24 -11.55 -14.02 16.48
N ALA A 25 -12.47 -13.30 17.12
CA ALA A 25 -12.14 -12.15 17.96
C ALA A 25 -11.24 -12.58 19.13
N GLY A 26 -10.07 -11.95 19.26
CA GLY A 26 -9.00 -12.32 20.21
C GLY A 26 -7.75 -12.90 19.53
N VAL A 27 -7.82 -13.28 18.25
CA VAL A 27 -6.64 -13.52 17.43
C VAL A 27 -6.17 -12.15 16.93
N ASN A 28 -5.15 -11.60 17.58
CA ASN A 28 -4.66 -10.25 17.26
C ASN A 28 -3.95 -10.31 15.90
N ASN A 29 -4.50 -9.66 14.87
CA ASN A 29 -3.87 -9.55 13.54
C ASN A 29 -2.47 -8.90 13.62
N SER A 30 -2.18 -8.16 14.69
CA SER A 30 -0.87 -7.58 14.98
C SER A 30 0.21 -8.59 15.35
N GLN A 31 -0.13 -9.85 15.66
CA GLN A 31 0.86 -10.91 15.85
C GLN A 31 1.30 -11.57 14.53
N PHE A 32 0.59 -11.32 13.43
CA PHE A 32 0.97 -11.83 12.12
C PHE A 32 1.90 -10.84 11.40
N HIS A 33 3.08 -10.64 11.98
CA HIS A 33 4.24 -10.08 11.28
C HIS A 33 4.81 -11.10 10.28
N GLY A 34 4.03 -11.46 9.26
CA GLY A 34 4.53 -12.12 8.04
C GLY A 34 4.84 -13.63 8.10
N LEU A 35 4.39 -14.39 9.11
CA LEU A 35 4.77 -15.80 9.24
C LEU A 35 3.74 -16.85 8.78
N MET A 36 2.43 -16.65 8.96
CA MET A 36 1.38 -17.47 8.28
C MET A 36 -0.01 -16.98 8.71
N PRO A 37 -0.97 -16.68 7.82
CA PRO A 37 -2.33 -16.33 8.25
C PRO A 37 -3.03 -17.52 8.93
N PRO A 38 -4.00 -17.28 9.84
CA PRO A 38 -4.84 -18.35 10.37
C PRO A 38 -5.58 -19.02 9.22
N LEU A 39 -5.42 -20.33 9.12
CA LEU A 39 -6.06 -21.17 8.10
C LEU A 39 -7.37 -21.72 8.65
N ASP A 40 -8.37 -21.82 7.79
CA ASP A 40 -9.63 -22.49 8.09
C ASP A 40 -9.42 -24.00 8.10
N ARG A 41 -10.49 -24.75 8.42
CA ARG A 41 -10.47 -26.21 8.47
C ARG A 41 -10.07 -26.87 7.14
N ASN A 42 -10.16 -26.13 6.04
CA ASN A 42 -9.81 -26.57 4.69
C ASN A 42 -8.41 -26.11 4.27
N GLY A 43 -7.63 -25.50 5.18
CA GLY A 43 -6.30 -24.98 4.87
C GLY A 43 -6.34 -23.69 4.04
N MET A 44 -7.44 -22.93 4.05
CA MET A 44 -7.59 -21.68 3.33
C MET A 44 -7.48 -20.48 4.28
N PRO A 45 -6.81 -19.38 3.91
CA PRO A 45 -6.69 -18.22 4.79
C PRO A 45 -8.04 -17.65 5.22
N CYS A 46 -8.15 -17.30 6.49
CA CYS A 46 -9.37 -16.72 7.07
C CYS A 46 -9.48 -15.21 6.91
N TYR A 47 -8.84 -14.66 5.90
CA TYR A 47 -9.02 -13.28 5.47
C TYR A 47 -9.32 -13.31 3.98
N ASP A 48 -10.14 -12.36 3.52
CA ASP A 48 -10.30 -12.17 2.09
C ASP A 48 -8.99 -11.57 1.54
N PRO A 49 -8.28 -12.24 0.62
CA PRO A 49 -7.06 -11.68 0.04
C PRO A 49 -7.31 -10.36 -0.71
N GLY A 50 -8.56 -10.01 -1.01
CA GLY A 50 -8.93 -8.70 -1.56
C GLY A 50 -8.97 -7.55 -0.53
N ASP A 51 -8.96 -7.85 0.77
CA ASP A 51 -9.06 -6.86 1.87
C ASP A 51 -7.68 -6.43 2.41
N THR A 52 -6.58 -6.68 1.69
CA THR A 52 -5.25 -6.21 2.10
C THR A 52 -5.15 -4.68 1.99
N PRO A 53 -4.97 -3.92 3.09
CA PRO A 53 -4.75 -2.48 3.01
C PRO A 53 -3.28 -2.21 2.69
N ALA A 54 -2.85 -2.44 1.45
CA ALA A 54 -1.43 -2.39 1.10
C ALA A 54 -0.99 -1.23 0.18
N GLU A 55 -1.90 -0.46 -0.43
CA GLU A 55 -1.45 0.48 -1.48
C GLU A 55 -1.66 1.96 -1.15
N THR A 56 -2.61 2.29 -0.27
CA THR A 56 -2.94 3.69 0.02
C THR A 56 -1.78 4.45 0.67
N GLY A 57 -1.02 3.81 1.57
CA GLY A 57 0.11 4.44 2.25
C GLY A 57 1.26 4.80 1.31
N ILE A 58 1.57 3.92 0.36
CA ILE A 58 2.65 4.13 -0.62
C ILE A 58 2.26 5.26 -1.59
N ILE A 59 1.00 5.31 -2.01
CA ILE A 59 0.47 6.38 -2.86
C ILE A 59 0.57 7.74 -2.15
N ILE A 60 0.14 7.81 -0.89
CA ILE A 60 0.20 9.05 -0.10
C ILE A 60 1.65 9.49 0.13
N LEU A 61 2.55 8.56 0.51
CA LEU A 61 3.96 8.87 0.73
C LEU A 61 4.62 9.37 -0.56
N SER A 62 4.29 8.77 -1.71
CA SER A 62 4.80 9.16 -3.01
C SER A 62 4.45 10.62 -3.36
N LEU A 63 3.25 11.07 -2.98
CA LEU A 63 2.76 12.44 -3.18
C LEU A 63 3.31 13.45 -2.17
N LEU A 64 3.72 13.02 -0.98
CA LEU A 64 4.17 13.91 0.10
C LEU A 64 5.65 14.31 -0.02
N VAL A 65 6.51 13.36 -0.41
CA VAL A 65 7.96 13.59 -0.63
C VAL A 65 8.31 14.72 -1.63
N PRO A 66 7.62 14.89 -2.79
CA PRO A 66 7.95 15.94 -3.75
C PRO A 66 7.51 17.31 -3.23
N LEU A 67 6.36 17.37 -2.55
CA LEU A 67 5.85 18.57 -1.89
C LEU A 67 6.84 19.11 -0.86
N VAL A 68 7.37 18.24 -0.01
CA VAL A 68 8.39 18.63 1.00
C VAL A 68 9.66 19.16 0.34
N GLY A 69 10.13 18.53 -0.74
CA GLY A 69 11.33 18.98 -1.48
C GLY A 69 11.17 20.37 -2.11
N ILE A 70 10.00 20.67 -2.69
CA ILE A 70 9.70 21.98 -3.26
C ILE A 70 9.62 23.05 -2.15
N ILE A 71 8.97 22.75 -1.03
CA ILE A 71 8.83 23.68 0.11
C ILE A 71 10.20 24.03 0.70
N PHE A 72 11.05 23.03 0.97
CA PHE A 72 12.41 23.26 1.48
C PHE A 72 13.29 24.02 0.48
N GLY A 73 13.19 23.71 -0.81
CA GLY A 73 13.88 24.47 -1.87
C GLY A 73 13.52 25.96 -1.87
N CYS A 74 12.22 26.27 -1.76
CA CYS A 74 11.73 27.65 -1.66
C CYS A 74 12.20 28.37 -0.39
N ILE A 75 12.25 27.68 0.76
CA ILE A 75 12.73 28.25 2.03
C ILE A 75 14.23 28.57 1.97
N CYS A 76 15.06 27.65 1.45
CA CYS A 76 16.51 27.89 1.30
C CYS A 76 16.82 29.03 0.32
N LEU A 77 16.05 29.17 -0.76
CA LEU A 77 16.16 30.30 -1.69
C LEU A 77 15.83 31.63 -1.02
N LYS A 78 14.80 31.66 -0.16
CA LYS A 78 14.39 32.85 0.59
C LYS A 78 15.48 33.30 1.60
N ASN A 79 16.25 32.37 2.15
CA ASN A 79 17.33 32.65 3.10
C ASN A 79 18.68 33.00 2.44
N ASN A 80 18.71 33.31 1.13
CA ASN A 80 19.92 33.57 0.34
C ASN A 80 20.90 32.38 0.21
N GLU A 81 20.51 31.16 0.60
CA GLU A 81 21.29 29.94 0.45
C GLU A 81 21.12 29.34 -0.95
N LYS A 82 21.49 30.11 -1.99
CA LYS A 82 21.26 29.79 -3.41
C LYS A 82 21.79 28.41 -3.83
N ARG A 83 22.89 27.95 -3.21
CA ARG A 83 23.53 26.67 -3.53
C ARG A 83 22.73 25.46 -3.00
N ALA A 84 22.19 25.56 -1.78
CA ALA A 84 21.35 24.53 -1.19
C ALA A 84 19.95 24.53 -1.81
N GLY A 85 19.35 25.71 -1.99
CA GLY A 85 18.04 25.86 -2.62
C GLY A 85 17.98 25.29 -4.04
N ASN A 86 18.99 25.55 -4.87
CA ASN A 86 19.09 24.96 -6.20
C ASN A 86 19.25 23.44 -6.15
N ALA A 87 20.00 22.88 -5.20
CA ALA A 87 20.15 21.44 -5.07
C ALA A 87 18.81 20.75 -4.73
N TYR A 88 18.01 21.33 -3.82
CA TYR A 88 16.69 20.80 -3.48
C TYR A 88 15.69 20.92 -4.64
N LEU A 89 15.72 22.04 -5.37
CA LEU A 89 14.88 22.21 -6.58
C LEU A 89 15.26 21.26 -7.71
N ILE A 90 16.56 21.09 -7.97
CA ILE A 90 17.06 20.14 -8.98
C ILE A 90 16.70 18.72 -8.57
N ALA A 91 16.85 18.34 -7.30
CA ALA A 91 16.47 17.03 -6.80
C ALA A 91 14.95 16.78 -6.95
N ALA A 92 14.11 17.78 -6.65
CA ALA A 92 12.67 17.69 -6.84
C ALA A 92 12.30 17.57 -8.33
N ALA A 93 12.93 18.36 -9.21
CA ALA A 93 12.72 18.30 -10.66
C ALA A 93 13.16 16.97 -11.26
N ALA A 94 14.35 16.48 -10.90
CA ALA A 94 14.88 15.19 -11.34
C ALA A 94 13.95 14.04 -10.94
N ARG A 95 13.43 14.05 -9.71
CA ARG A 95 12.44 13.07 -9.25
C ARG A 95 11.17 13.09 -10.09
N TYR A 96 10.69 14.28 -10.47
CA TYR A 96 9.49 14.43 -11.32
C TYR A 96 9.72 13.86 -12.73
N ILE A 97 10.90 14.12 -13.32
CA ILE A 97 11.29 13.59 -14.63
C ILE A 97 11.38 12.07 -14.60
N ILE A 98 12.00 11.50 -13.56
CA ILE A 98 12.11 10.04 -13.40
C ILE A 98 10.73 9.40 -13.25
N LEU A 99 9.85 9.99 -12.43
CA LEU A 99 8.46 9.51 -12.27
C LEU A 99 7.70 9.55 -13.60
N LEU A 100 7.83 10.65 -14.35
CA LEU A 100 7.20 10.79 -15.66
C LEU A 100 7.69 9.70 -16.63
N PHE A 101 9.00 9.46 -16.69
CA PHE A 101 9.57 8.38 -17.52
C PHE A 101 9.04 6.99 -17.11
N LEU A 102 8.95 6.72 -15.82
CA LEU A 102 8.41 5.46 -15.29
C LEU A 102 6.95 5.24 -15.70
N VAL A 103 6.12 6.28 -15.57
CA VAL A 103 4.71 6.23 -15.98
C VAL A 103 4.60 6.01 -17.50
N PHE A 104 5.39 6.72 -18.31
CA PHE A 104 5.40 6.52 -19.76
C PHE A 104 5.85 5.11 -20.15
N ALA A 105 6.90 4.58 -19.52
CA ALA A 105 7.37 3.22 -19.75
C ALA A 105 6.31 2.18 -19.39
N PHE A 106 5.64 2.36 -18.25
CA PHE A 106 4.54 1.49 -17.82
C PHE A 106 3.38 1.49 -18.81
N VAL A 107 2.93 2.67 -19.23
CA VAL A 107 1.87 2.83 -20.23
C VAL A 107 2.30 2.17 -21.55
N PHE A 108 3.53 2.43 -22.01
CA PHE A 108 4.05 1.84 -23.26
C PHE A 108 4.11 0.30 -23.19
N HIS A 109 4.57 -0.27 -22.07
CA HIS A 109 4.58 -1.71 -21.86
C HIS A 109 3.17 -2.29 -21.82
N PHE A 110 2.22 -1.63 -21.15
CA PHE A 110 0.83 -2.05 -21.10
C PHE A 110 0.19 -2.05 -22.50
N PHE A 111 0.39 -0.98 -23.29
CA PHE A 111 -0.07 -0.90 -24.67
C PHE A 111 0.60 -1.94 -25.58
N SER A 112 1.91 -2.16 -25.42
CA SER A 112 2.65 -3.16 -26.22
C SER A 112 2.18 -4.58 -25.91
N PHE A 113 1.95 -4.88 -24.63
CA PHE A 113 1.39 -6.17 -24.20
C PHE A 113 -0.02 -6.39 -24.76
N PHE A 114 -0.87 -5.36 -24.70
CA PHE A 114 -2.23 -5.42 -25.23
C PHE A 114 -2.26 -5.61 -26.76
N THR A 115 -1.37 -4.93 -27.48
CA THR A 115 -1.24 -5.07 -28.94
C THR A 115 -0.71 -6.45 -29.35
N PHE A 116 0.09 -7.10 -28.51
CA PHE A 116 0.61 -8.44 -28.80
C PHE A 116 -0.44 -9.54 -28.62
N PHE A 117 -1.47 -9.31 -27.79
CA PHE A 117 -2.51 -10.28 -27.46
C PHE A 117 -3.79 -10.18 -28.32
N LEU A 118 -3.87 -9.17 -29.20
CA LEU A 118 -5.03 -8.85 -30.04
C LEU A 118 -4.73 -9.17 -31.51
#